data_AF-A0A818FY26-F1
#
_entry.id   AF-A0A818FY26-F1
#
_cell.length_a   1.000
_cell.length_b   1.000
_cell.length_c   1.000
_cell.angle_alpha   90.00
_cell.angle_beta   90.00
_cell.angle_gamma   90.00
#
_symmetry.space_group_name_H-M   'P 1'
#
loop_
_entity.id
_entity.type
_entity.pdbx_description
1 polymer ?
#
loop_
_entity_poly.entity_id
_entity_poly.type
_entity_poly.pdbx_seq_one_letter_code
_entity_poly.pdbx_strand_id
1 'polypeptide(L)' 'RSGAFGRKGVAINFITNDERQTLHHIEQYYNTQIEELPMDIADLI' A
#
# COMPACT_ATOMS: atom_id res chain seq x y z
N ARG A 1 3.98 -12.02 -2.02
CA ARG A 1 5.43 -12.27 -1.82
C ARG A 1 5.56 -13.60 -1.11
N SER A 2 6.23 -14.61 -1.69
CA SER A 2 6.34 -15.96 -1.13
C SER A 2 7.80 -16.26 -0.77
N GLY A 3 8.07 -16.50 0.52
CA GLY A 3 9.36 -17.01 1.01
C GLY A 3 10.36 -15.97 1.56
N ALA A 4 11.40 -16.49 2.21
CA ALA A 4 12.37 -15.76 3.03
C ALA A 4 13.25 -14.74 2.29
N PHE A 5 13.24 -14.74 0.95
CA PHE A 5 14.12 -13.89 0.11
C PHE A 5 13.33 -12.92 -0.80
N GLY A 6 12.18 -12.43 -0.33
CA GLY A 6 11.39 -11.44 -1.07
C GLY A 6 12.13 -10.11 -1.24
N ARG A 7 12.20 -9.59 -2.47
CA ARG A 7 12.71 -8.24 -2.74
C ARG A 7 11.82 -7.19 -2.06
N LYS A 8 12.43 -6.18 -1.44
CA LYS A 8 11.72 -4.96 -1.04
C LYS A 8 11.26 -4.24 -2.32
N GLY A 9 10.09 -3.63 -2.26
CA GLY A 9 9.47 -2.97 -3.40
C GLY A 9 8.25 -2.19 -2.92
N VAL A 10 7.90 -1.16 -3.69
CA VAL A 10 6.79 -0.25 -3.40
C VAL A 10 5.61 -0.62 -4.30
N ALA A 11 4.39 -0.58 -3.76
CA ALA A 11 3.15 -0.75 -4.52
C ALA A 11 2.34 0.55 -4.41
N ILE A 12 1.82 1.03 -5.54
CA ILE A 12 0.99 2.24 -5.62
C ILE A 12 -0.41 1.79 -6.05
N ASN A 13 -1.41 2.12 -5.23
CA ASN A 13 -2.81 1.80 -5.51
C ASN A 13 -3.53 3.07 -5.96
N PHE A 14 -4.20 3.02 -7.11
CA PHE A 14 -5.12 4.07 -7.52
C PHE A 14 -6.51 3.73 -7.02
N ILE A 15 -7.12 4.66 -6.31
CA ILE A 15 -8.47 4.52 -5.77
C ILE A 15 -9.30 5.73 -6.14
N THR A 16 -10.60 5.52 -6.25
CA THR A 16 -11.61 6.58 -6.27
C THR A 16 -12.12 6.85 -4.84
N ASN A 17 -12.84 7.96 -4.65
CA ASN A 17 -13.39 8.31 -3.33
C ASN A 17 -14.33 7.22 -2.77
N ASP A 18 -15.07 6.54 -3.64
CA ASP A 18 -16.03 5.51 -3.27
C ASP A 18 -15.33 4.22 -2.77
N GLU A 19 -14.08 4.00 -3.16
CA GLU A 19 -13.29 2.81 -2.81
C GLU A 19 -12.53 2.96 -1.48
N ARG A 20 -12.60 4.14 -0.83
CA ARG A 20 -11.89 4.40 0.43
C ARG A 20 -12.31 3.43 1.54
N GLN A 21 -13.58 3.06 1.61
CA GLN A 21 -14.08 2.12 2.60
C GLN A 21 -13.54 0.70 2.35
N THR A 22 -13.49 0.28 1.09
CA THR A 22 -12.94 -1.02 0.69
C THR A 22 -11.45 -1.11 1.02
N LEU A 23 -10.69 -0.04 0.77
CA LEU A 23 -9.27 0.01 1.12
C LEU A 23 -9.06 -0.13 2.63
N HIS A 24 -9.88 0.55 3.45
CA HIS A 24 -9.79 0.43 4.90
C HIS A 24 -10.11 -0.99 5.39
N HIS A 25 -11.08 -1.67 4.78
CA HIS A 25 -11.35 -3.08 5.09
C HIS A 25 -10.16 -3.99 4.73
N ILE A 26 -9.48 -3.74 3.61
CA ILE A 26 -8.28 -4.49 3.19
C ILE A 26 -7.14 -4.30 4.19
N GLU A 27 -6.89 -3.06 4.62
CA GLU A 27 -5.89 -2.75 5.65
C GLU A 27 -6.13 -3.53 6.94
N GLN A 28 -7.37 -3.50 7.44
CA GLN A 28 -7.76 -4.20 8.65
C GLN A 28 -7.68 -5.72 8.48
N TYR A 29 -8.12 -6.26 7.34
CA TYR A 29 -8.16 -7.69 7.08
C TYR A 29 -6.76 -8.30 7.02
N TYR A 30 -5.81 -7.63 6.37
CA TYR A 30 -4.43 -8.11 6.26
C TYR A 30 -3.49 -7.53 7.33
N ASN A 31 -4.01 -6.69 8.23
CA ASN A 31 -3.24 -5.97 9.24
C ASN A 31 -2.02 -5.25 8.61
N THR A 32 -2.25 -4.60 7.47
CA THR A 32 -1.25 -3.82 6.72
C THR A 32 -1.57 -2.35 6.80
N GLN A 33 -0.55 -1.50 6.74
CA GLN A 33 -0.70 -0.05 6.64
C GLN A 33 -0.46 0.39 5.19
N ILE A 34 -1.40 1.14 4.62
CA ILE A 34 -1.33 1.73 3.28
C ILE A 34 -1.33 3.25 3.46
N GLU A 35 -0.15 3.84 3.40
CA GLU A 35 0.01 5.29 3.57
C GLU A 35 -0.30 6.05 2.26
N GLU A 36 -0.75 7.30 2.39
CA GLU A 36 -0.94 8.18 1.23
C GLU A 36 0.42 8.49 0.58
N LEU A 37 0.42 8.57 -0.75
CA LEU A 37 1.65 8.77 -1.50
C LEU A 37 2.21 10.19 -1.23
N PRO A 38 3.47 10.30 -0.76
CA PRO A 38 4.07 11.60 -0.46
C PRO A 38 4.38 12.39 -1.75
N MET A 39 4.48 13.71 -1.61
CA MET A 39 4.84 14.60 -2.74
C MET A 39 6.21 14.27 -3.33
N ASP A 40 7.15 13.82 -2.49
CA ASP A 40 8.47 13.36 -2.90
C ASP A 40 8.56 11.83 -2.79
N ILE A 41 8.75 11.18 -3.94
CA ILE A 41 8.88 9.72 -4.06
C ILE A 41 10.36 9.30 -4.06
N ALA A 42 11.30 10.25 -4.22
CA ALA A 42 12.71 9.94 -4.39
C ALA A 42 13.31 9.25 -3.16
N ASP A 43 12.80 9.55 -1.97
CA ASP A 43 13.24 8.95 -0.71
C ASP A 43 12.61 7.57 -0.42
N LEU A 44 11.65 7.12 -1.25
CA LEU A 44 10.95 5.83 -1.07
C LEU A 44 11.61 4.65 -1.81
N ILE A 45 12.67 4.89 -2.59
CA ILE A 45 13.37 3.91 -3.44
C ILE A 45 14.73 3.55 -2.83
#